data_AF-Q9ASW7-F1
#
_entry.id   AF-Q9ASW7-F1
#
_cell.length_a   1.000
_cell.length_b   1.000
_cell.length_c   1.000
_cell.angle_alpha   90.00
_cell.angle_beta   90.00
_cell.angle_gamma   90.00
#
_symmetry.space_group_name_H-M   'P 1'
#
loop_
_entity.id
_entity.type
_entity.pdbx_description
1 polymer ?
#
loop_
_entity_poly.entity_id
_entity_poly.type
_entity_poly.pdbx_seq_one_letter_code
_entity_poly.pdbx_strand_id
1 'polypeptide(L)'
;MAKSENDKNSPEKQTWSTMEELLLACAVHRHGTDSWDSVASEVHKQNSTFRTLTAIDCRHKYNDLKRRFSRNLVSPGSADEETLAAEISSVPWLEELRKLRVDELRREVERYDLSIS
;
A
#
# COMPACT_ATOMS: atom_id res chain seq x y z
N MET A 1 36.94 19.10 28.48
CA MET A 1 36.29 19.29 27.17
C MET A 1 35.44 18.08 26.89
N ALA A 2 34.11 18.25 26.86
CA ALA A 2 33.17 17.18 26.55
C ALA A 2 33.18 16.94 25.03
N LYS A 3 33.27 15.67 24.61
CA LYS A 3 33.09 15.28 23.22
C LYS A 3 31.81 14.46 23.14
N SER A 4 30.84 15.01 22.42
CA SER A 4 29.56 14.39 22.08
C SER A 4 29.73 13.21 21.12
N GLU A 5 28.62 12.49 20.98
CA GLU A 5 28.17 11.64 19.87
C GLU A 5 28.14 10.15 20.19
N ASN A 6 26.93 9.60 20.34
CA ASN A 6 26.60 8.30 19.76
C ASN A 6 25.09 8.16 19.52
N ASP A 7 24.74 8.28 18.25
CA ASP A 7 23.75 7.45 17.52
C ASP A 7 22.36 7.22 18.13
N LYS A 8 21.39 8.04 17.69
CA LYS A 8 19.98 7.66 17.66
C LYS A 8 19.68 6.94 16.34
N ASN A 9 20.11 5.70 16.19
CA ASN A 9 19.52 4.79 15.21
C ASN A 9 18.19 4.26 15.77
N SER A 10 17.17 5.12 15.80
CA SER A 10 15.79 4.65 15.88
C SER A 10 15.43 4.10 14.51
N PRO A 11 14.90 2.86 14.38
CA PRO A 11 14.45 2.36 13.09
C PRO A 11 13.39 3.33 12.59
N GLU A 12 13.73 4.11 11.56
CA GLU A 12 12.79 4.95 10.86
C GLU A 12 11.64 4.03 10.46
N LYS A 13 10.45 4.29 11.02
CA LYS A 13 9.26 3.53 10.66
C LYS A 13 9.09 3.73 9.17
N GLN A 14 9.42 2.71 8.38
CA GLN A 14 9.28 2.72 6.92
C GLN A 14 7.89 3.27 6.61
N THR A 15 7.86 4.49 6.07
CA THR A 15 6.59 5.19 5.83
C THR A 15 6.13 4.80 4.44
N TRP A 16 5.13 3.93 4.39
CA TRP A 16 4.55 3.47 3.14
C TRP A 16 3.66 4.56 2.52
N SER A 17 3.93 4.92 1.28
CA SER A 17 3.05 5.78 0.48
C SER A 17 1.91 5.00 -0.15
N THR A 18 0.86 5.67 -0.61
CA THR A 18 -0.28 5.05 -1.30
C THR A 18 0.13 4.24 -2.53
N MET A 19 1.14 4.69 -3.28
CA MET A 19 1.67 3.95 -4.43
C MET A 19 2.31 2.63 -3.98
N GLU A 20 3.06 2.68 -2.91
CA GLU A 20 3.75 1.54 -2.31
C GLU A 20 2.75 0.50 -1.77
N GLU A 21 1.69 0.97 -1.11
CA GLU A 21 0.56 0.16 -0.69
C GLU A 21 -0.12 -0.52 -1.89
N LEU A 22 -0.29 0.20 -3.00
CA LEU A 22 -0.91 -0.33 -4.22
C LEU A 22 -0.05 -1.42 -4.88
N LEU A 23 1.27 -1.22 -4.94
CA LEU A 23 2.20 -2.23 -5.45
C LEU A 23 2.14 -3.52 -4.63
N LEU A 24 2.12 -3.41 -3.31
CA LEU A 24 1.97 -4.56 -2.42
C LEU A 24 0.64 -5.28 -2.67
N ALA A 25 -0.46 -4.54 -2.78
CA ALA A 25 -1.78 -5.11 -3.04
C ALA A 25 -1.83 -5.85 -4.38
N CYS A 26 -1.23 -5.30 -5.44
CA CYS A 26 -1.10 -5.93 -6.75
C CYS A 26 -0.24 -7.22 -6.70
N ALA A 27 0.89 -7.19 -5.98
CA ALA A 27 1.76 -8.36 -5.83
C ALA A 27 1.06 -9.49 -5.05
N VAL A 28 0.34 -9.17 -3.97
CA VAL A 28 -0.46 -10.14 -3.21
C VAL A 28 -1.64 -10.67 -4.03
N HIS A 29 -2.29 -9.84 -4.84
CA HIS A 29 -3.34 -10.29 -5.74
C HIS A 29 -2.83 -11.33 -6.77
N ARG A 30 -1.59 -11.19 -7.23
CA ARG A 30 -0.96 -12.10 -8.21
C ARG A 30 -0.40 -13.38 -7.58
N HIS A 31 0.32 -13.24 -6.48
CA HIS A 31 1.06 -14.34 -5.84
C HIS A 31 0.29 -15.00 -4.68
N GLY A 32 -0.80 -14.40 -4.24
CA GLY A 32 -1.53 -14.81 -3.04
C GLY A 32 -0.78 -14.50 -1.75
N THR A 33 -1.30 -15.02 -0.64
CA THR A 33 -0.70 -14.87 0.70
C THR A 33 0.17 -16.05 1.12
N ASP A 34 0.44 -16.97 0.20
CA ASP A 34 1.17 -18.22 0.46
C ASP A 34 2.68 -18.10 0.23
N SER A 35 3.12 -17.13 -0.58
CA SER A 35 4.54 -16.89 -0.88
C SER A 35 4.92 -15.41 -0.73
N TRP A 36 5.16 -14.99 0.52
CA TRP A 36 5.56 -13.62 0.84
C TRP A 36 6.94 -13.23 0.28
N ASP A 37 7.82 -14.19 0.05
CA ASP A 37 9.11 -13.95 -0.61
C ASP A 37 8.94 -13.54 -2.08
N SER A 38 8.00 -14.18 -2.79
CA SER A 38 7.64 -13.80 -4.17
C SER A 38 7.02 -12.40 -4.21
N VAL A 39 6.13 -12.09 -3.26
CA VAL A 39 5.54 -10.77 -3.09
C VAL A 39 6.62 -9.70 -2.85
N ALA A 40 7.55 -9.94 -1.92
CA ALA A 40 8.62 -9.01 -1.62
C ALA A 40 9.54 -8.76 -2.82
N SER A 41 9.90 -9.83 -3.56
CA SER A 41 10.71 -9.72 -4.77
C SER A 41 10.03 -8.88 -5.87
N GLU A 42 8.73 -9.06 -6.09
CA GLU A 42 7.99 -8.25 -7.06
C GLU A 42 7.93 -6.78 -6.62
N VAL A 43 7.64 -6.51 -5.34
CA VAL A 43 7.61 -5.14 -4.80
C VAL A 43 8.97 -4.44 -4.96
N HIS A 44 10.07 -5.15 -4.70
CA HIS A 44 11.44 -4.62 -4.90
C HIS A 44 11.73 -4.30 -6.35
N LYS A 45 11.27 -5.15 -7.28
CA LYS A 45 11.48 -4.94 -8.72
C LYS A 45 10.79 -3.69 -9.22
N GLN A 46 9.59 -3.40 -8.72
CA GLN A 46 8.80 -2.25 -9.17
C GLN A 46 9.25 -0.93 -8.55
N ASN A 47 9.93 -0.95 -7.41
CA ASN A 47 10.46 0.26 -6.81
C ASN A 47 11.77 0.01 -6.05
N SER A 48 12.86 0.54 -6.61
CA SER A 48 14.22 0.38 -6.09
C SER A 48 14.47 1.06 -4.74
N THR A 49 13.57 1.90 -4.25
CA THR A 49 13.68 2.48 -2.88
C THR A 49 13.36 1.46 -1.78
N PHE A 50 12.79 0.29 -2.14
CA PHE A 50 12.41 -0.76 -1.20
C PHE A 50 13.45 -1.83 -0.94
N ARG A 51 14.73 -1.59 -1.24
CA ARG A 51 15.77 -2.63 -1.11
C ARG A 51 15.91 -3.22 0.30
N THR A 52 15.36 -2.56 1.32
CA THR A 52 15.37 -3.01 2.72
C THR A 52 14.10 -3.78 3.12
N LEU A 53 13.09 -3.85 2.26
CA LEU A 53 11.77 -4.32 2.65
C LEU A 53 11.73 -5.85 2.71
N THR A 54 11.39 -6.43 3.85
CA THR A 54 11.36 -7.89 3.99
C THR A 54 10.00 -8.47 3.64
N ALA A 55 9.94 -9.79 3.41
CA ALA A 55 8.68 -10.53 3.32
C ALA A 55 7.79 -10.30 4.57
N ILE A 56 8.41 -10.15 5.75
CA ILE A 56 7.74 -9.85 7.02
C ILE A 56 7.10 -8.46 6.98
N ASP A 57 7.81 -7.45 6.45
CA ASP A 57 7.29 -6.09 6.31
C ASP A 57 6.10 -6.04 5.34
N CYS A 58 6.20 -6.75 4.21
CA CYS A 58 5.08 -6.92 3.27
C CYS A 58 3.86 -7.50 3.98
N ARG A 59 4.05 -8.57 4.75
CA ARG A 59 2.97 -9.24 5.49
C ARG A 59 2.35 -8.32 6.54
N HIS A 60 3.16 -7.62 7.34
CA HIS A 60 2.67 -6.69 8.34
C HIS A 60 1.86 -5.56 7.70
N LYS A 61 2.38 -4.98 6.61
CA LYS A 61 1.68 -3.91 5.92
C LYS A 61 0.39 -4.38 5.27
N TYR A 62 0.37 -5.56 4.65
CA TYR A 62 -0.85 -6.13 4.08
C TYR A 62 -1.95 -6.30 5.13
N ASN A 63 -1.60 -6.80 6.32
CA ASN A 63 -2.55 -6.94 7.43
C ASN A 63 -3.05 -5.57 7.95
N ASP A 64 -2.19 -4.56 7.95
CA ASP A 64 -2.57 -3.18 8.29
C ASP A 64 -3.58 -2.62 7.29
N LEU A 65 -3.30 -2.77 5.98
CA LEU A 65 -4.21 -2.37 4.91
C LEU A 65 -5.55 -3.11 5.01
N LYS A 66 -5.51 -4.43 5.20
CA LYS A 66 -6.72 -5.24 5.40
C LYS A 66 -7.57 -4.69 6.54
N ARG A 67 -6.99 -4.36 7.70
CA ARG A 67 -7.72 -3.74 8.81
C ARG A 67 -8.22 -2.33 8.50
N ARG A 68 -7.45 -1.53 7.76
CA ARG A 68 -7.85 -0.16 7.37
C ARG A 68 -9.08 -0.19 6.49
N PHE A 69 -9.09 -1.02 5.46
CA PHE A 69 -10.20 -1.10 4.51
C PHE A 69 -11.38 -1.94 5.01
N SER A 70 -11.15 -2.98 5.82
CA SER A 70 -12.25 -3.69 6.48
C SER A 70 -13.07 -2.80 7.41
N ARG A 71 -12.49 -1.74 8.00
CA ARG A 71 -13.25 -0.75 8.78
C ARG A 71 -14.10 0.19 7.90
N ASN A 72 -13.71 0.41 6.65
CA ASN A 72 -14.41 1.30 5.71
C ASN A 72 -15.54 0.57 4.97
N LEU A 73 -15.40 -0.74 4.74
CA LEU A 73 -16.38 -1.56 4.00
C LEU A 73 -17.65 -1.92 4.80
N VAL A 74 -17.70 -1.66 6.11
CA VAL A 74 -18.86 -2.00 6.96
C VAL A 74 -20.00 -0.96 6.88
N SER A 75 -20.08 -0.19 5.79
CA SER A 75 -21.21 0.73 5.58
C SER A 75 -22.49 -0.07 5.32
N PRO A 76 -23.53 0.06 6.16
CA PRO A 76 -24.76 -0.71 6.01
C PRO A 76 -25.57 -0.12 4.85
N GLY A 77 -25.52 -0.72 3.65
CA GLY A 77 -26.56 -0.47 2.65
C GLY A 77 -26.22 -0.45 1.16
N SER A 78 -25.20 -1.15 0.66
CA SER A 78 -25.08 -1.37 -0.80
C SER A 78 -24.64 -2.79 -1.07
N ALA A 79 -25.64 -3.65 -1.26
CA ALA A 79 -25.48 -4.96 -1.86
C ALA A 79 -25.98 -4.82 -3.31
N ASP A 80 -25.07 -4.45 -4.21
CA ASP A 80 -25.30 -4.56 -5.64
C ASP A 80 -24.48 -5.74 -6.20
N GLU A 81 -25.11 -6.43 -7.15
CA GLU A 81 -24.80 -7.74 -7.74
C GLU A 81 -23.41 -7.86 -8.40
N GLU A 82 -22.67 -6.75 -8.52
CA GLU A 82 -21.28 -6.68 -9.02
C GLU A 82 -20.24 -7.24 -8.02
N THR A 83 -20.69 -7.60 -6.81
CA THR A 83 -19.87 -8.12 -5.69
C THR A 83 -19.39 -9.57 -5.89
N LEU A 84 -19.97 -10.35 -6.82
CA LEU A 84 -19.57 -11.74 -7.05
C LEU A 84 -18.22 -11.89 -7.77
N ALA A 85 -17.75 -10.87 -8.50
CA ALA A 85 -16.40 -10.85 -9.06
C ALA A 85 -15.33 -10.51 -8.01
N ALA A 86 -15.71 -9.76 -6.95
CA ALA A 86 -14.83 -9.40 -5.86
C ALA A 86 -14.50 -10.59 -4.94
N GLU A 87 -15.36 -11.61 -4.88
CA GLU A 87 -15.11 -12.86 -4.13
C GLU A 87 -13.97 -13.72 -4.72
N ILE A 88 -13.58 -13.50 -5.97
CA ILE A 88 -12.48 -14.25 -6.62
C ILE A 88 -11.11 -13.56 -6.38
N SER A 89 -11.10 -12.31 -5.91
CA SER A 89 -9.87 -11.55 -5.69
C SER A 89 -9.30 -11.80 -4.29
N SER A 90 -8.03 -12.23 -4.23
CA SER A 90 -7.28 -12.36 -2.97
C SER A 90 -7.18 -11.04 -2.17
N VAL A 91 -7.53 -9.89 -2.77
CA VAL A 91 -7.46 -8.56 -2.16
C VAL A 91 -8.75 -7.78 -2.48
N PRO A 92 -9.81 -7.88 -1.65
CA PRO A 92 -11.13 -7.31 -1.96
C PRO A 92 -11.17 -5.77 -1.94
N TRP A 93 -10.19 -5.11 -1.34
CA TRP A 93 -10.07 -3.64 -1.25
C TRP A 93 -9.09 -3.05 -2.28
N LEU A 94 -8.64 -3.85 -3.26
CA LEU A 94 -7.68 -3.40 -4.27
C LEU A 94 -8.22 -2.23 -5.10
N GLU A 95 -9.49 -2.28 -5.52
CA GLU A 95 -10.11 -1.22 -6.32
C GLU A 95 -10.28 0.09 -5.52
N GLU A 96 -10.59 0.00 -4.22
CA GLU A 96 -10.67 1.18 -3.36
C GLU A 96 -9.31 1.87 -3.24
N LEU A 97 -8.23 1.10 -3.13
CA LEU A 97 -6.88 1.63 -3.08
C LEU A 97 -6.45 2.26 -4.42
N ARG A 98 -6.86 1.65 -5.56
CA ARG A 98 -6.67 2.25 -6.89
C ARG A 98 -7.36 3.60 -7.01
N LYS A 99 -8.64 3.67 -6.59
CA LYS A 99 -9.40 4.91 -6.59
C LYS A 99 -8.75 6.00 -5.73
N LEU A 100 -8.31 5.64 -4.52
CA LEU A 100 -7.62 6.56 -3.63
C LEU A 100 -6.35 7.13 -4.27
N ARG A 101 -5.55 6.28 -4.93
CA ARG A 101 -4.36 6.73 -5.65
C ARG A 101 -4.68 7.66 -6.81
N VAL A 102 -5.72 7.36 -7.58
CA VAL A 102 -6.17 8.21 -8.69
C VAL A 102 -6.64 9.58 -8.19
N ASP A 103 -7.39 9.63 -7.09
CA ASP A 103 -7.87 10.89 -6.50
C ASP A 103 -6.71 11.75 -5.97
N GLU A 104 -5.70 11.14 -5.34
CA GLU A 104 -4.46 11.84 -4.97
C GLU A 104 -3.77 12.46 -6.18
N LEU A 105 -3.59 11.67 -7.25
CA LEU A 105 -2.94 12.13 -8.47
C LEU A 105 -3.72 13.25 -9.16
N ARG A 106 -5.05 13.17 -9.21
CA ARG A 106 -5.91 14.23 -9.75
C ARG A 106 -5.72 15.55 -9.00
N ARG A 107 -5.72 15.52 -7.66
CA ARG A 107 -5.48 16.71 -6.83
C ARG A 107 -4.09 17.29 -7.02
N GLU A 108 -3.09 16.43 -7.23
CA GLU A 108 -1.72 16.88 -7.51
C GLU A 108 -1.66 17.60 -8.87
N VAL A 109 -2.27 17.02 -9.91
CA VAL A 109 -2.37 17.64 -11.24
C VAL A 109 -3.08 18.99 -11.19
N GLU A 110 -4.25 19.06 -10.55
CA GLU A 110 -5.01 20.32 -10.40
C GLU A 110 -4.18 21.41 -9.70
N ARG A 111 -3.44 21.05 -8.64
CA ARG A 111 -2.54 21.99 -7.97
C ARG A 111 -1.44 22.52 -8.89
N TYR A 112 -0.87 21.65 -9.73
CA TYR A 112 0.13 22.07 -10.70
C TYR A 112 -0.47 22.96 -11.79
N ASP A 113 -1.65 22.64 -12.32
CA ASP A 113 -2.36 23.46 -13.32
C ASP A 113 -2.64 24.89 -12.83
N LEU A 114 -3.01 25.04 -11.56
CA LEU A 114 -3.20 26.35 -10.93
C LEU A 114 -1.89 27.12 -10.70
N SER A 115 -0.77 26.41 -10.52
CA SER A 115 0.54 27.01 -10.27
C SER A 115 1.26 27.50 -11.53
N ILE A 116 0.84 26.99 -12.70
CA ILE A 116 1.40 27.36 -14.02
C ILE A 116 0.58 28.42 -14.76
N SER A 117 -0.57 28.82 -14.19
CA SER A 117 -1.45 29.89 -14.70
C SER A 117 -1.04 31.26 -14.18
#